data_AF-A0A323UYZ4-F1
#
_entry.id   AF-A0A323UYZ4-F1
#
_cell.length_a   1.000
_cell.length_b   1.000
_cell.length_c   1.000
_cell.angle_alpha   90.00
_cell.angle_beta   90.00
_cell.angle_gamma   90.00
#
_symmetry.space_group_name_H-M   'P 1'
#
loop_
_entity.id
_entity.type
_entity.pdbx_description
1 polymer ?
#
loop_
_entity_poly.entity_id
_entity_poly.type
_entity_poly.pdbx_seq_one_letter_code
_entity_poly.pdbx_strand_id
1 'polypeptide(L)' 'MSADNLEALIKRAESWPEAAREELAAVAREIESELQADRYHASDEELRIIDAAAATLDTGEQATDDEIRIAFAKFGR' A
#
# COMPACT_ATOMS: atom_id res chain seq x y z
N MET A 1 12.71 -12.57 -16.11
CA MET A 1 12.26 -13.97 -15.96
C MET A 1 11.20 -14.21 -17.02
N SER A 2 11.28 -15.30 -17.79
CA SER A 2 10.29 -15.61 -18.84
C SER A 2 9.04 -16.26 -18.24
N ALA A 3 7.90 -16.14 -18.92
CA ALA A 3 6.64 -16.82 -18.56
C ALA A 3 6.82 -18.34 -18.44
N ASP A 4 7.70 -18.92 -19.27
CA ASP A 4 8.06 -20.34 -19.27
C ASP A 4 8.57 -20.84 -17.90
N ASN A 5 9.20 -19.97 -17.11
CA ASN A 5 9.68 -20.35 -15.77
C ASN A 5 8.55 -20.45 -14.74
N LEU A 6 7.49 -19.64 -14.87
CA LEU A 6 6.37 -19.65 -13.94
C LEU A 6 5.47 -20.86 -14.18
N GLU A 7 5.09 -21.13 -15.42
CA GLU A 7 4.25 -22.29 -15.76
C GLU A 7 4.91 -23.61 -15.31
N ALA A 8 6.20 -23.77 -15.59
CA ALA A 8 6.96 -24.94 -15.16
C ALA A 8 7.06 -25.06 -13.64
N LEU A 9 7.12 -23.94 -12.90
CA LEU A 9 7.12 -23.94 -11.44
C LEU A 9 5.78 -24.39 -10.88
N ILE A 10 4.67 -23.82 -11.36
CA ILE A 10 3.31 -24.18 -10.92
C ILE A 10 3.06 -25.67 -11.15
N LYS A 11 3.44 -26.20 -12.32
CA LYS A 11 3.30 -27.63 -12.62
C LYS A 11 4.09 -28.54 -11.66
N ARG A 12 5.28 -28.12 -11.22
CA ARG A 12 6.05 -28.87 -10.20
C ARG A 12 5.39 -28.77 -8.82
N ALA A 13 4.87 -27.59 -8.48
CA ALA A 13 4.25 -27.31 -7.19
C ALA A 13 3.02 -28.20 -6.91
N GLU A 14 2.30 -28.66 -7.94
CA GLU A 14 1.17 -29.61 -7.79
C GLU A 14 1.56 -30.88 -7.01
N SER A 15 2.81 -31.33 -7.17
CA SER A 15 3.36 -32.53 -6.51
C SER A 15 3.99 -32.29 -5.14
N TRP A 16 4.05 -31.03 -4.67
CA TRP A 16 4.64 -30.70 -3.38
C TRP A 16 3.75 -31.16 -2.22
N PRO A 17 4.32 -31.27 -1.00
CA PRO A 17 3.53 -31.41 0.22
C PRO A 17 2.48 -30.31 0.35
N GLU A 18 1.33 -30.64 0.93
CA GLU A 18 0.18 -29.75 1.04
C GLU A 18 0.51 -28.39 1.66
N ALA A 19 1.25 -28.38 2.77
CA ALA A 19 1.67 -27.14 3.44
C ALA A 19 2.42 -26.18 2.51
N ALA A 20 3.30 -26.70 1.65
CA ALA A 20 4.05 -25.87 0.70
C ALA A 20 3.16 -25.33 -0.43
N ARG A 21 2.12 -26.07 -0.83
CA ARG A 21 1.13 -25.59 -1.81
C ARG A 21 0.24 -24.51 -1.23
N GLU A 22 -0.17 -24.66 0.02
CA GLU A 22 -0.96 -23.66 0.75
C GLU A 22 -0.18 -22.35 0.92
N GLU A 23 1.10 -22.44 1.28
CA GLU A 23 2.01 -21.29 1.38
C GLU A 23 2.14 -20.57 0.03
N LEU A 24 2.40 -21.30 -1.06
CA LEU A 24 2.47 -20.71 -2.40
C LEU A 24 1.15 -20.03 -2.81
N ALA A 25 0.02 -20.65 -2.51
CA ALA A 25 -1.30 -20.09 -2.79
C ALA A 25 -1.60 -18.83 -1.94
N ALA A 26 -1.06 -18.75 -0.72
CA ALA A 26 -1.19 -17.55 0.10
C ALA A 26 -0.41 -16.38 -0.49
N VAL A 27 0.85 -16.60 -0.88
CA VAL A 27 1.69 -15.58 -1.53
C VAL A 27 1.08 -15.12 -2.86
N ALA A 28 0.57 -16.05 -3.68
CA ALA A 28 -0.10 -15.69 -4.93
C ALA A 28 -1.33 -14.78 -4.69
N ARG A 29 -2.15 -15.09 -3.68
CA ARG A 29 -3.31 -14.28 -3.30
C ARG A 29 -2.92 -12.89 -2.80
N GLU A 30 -1.80 -12.77 -2.08
CA GLU A 30 -1.27 -11.48 -1.64
C GLU A 30 -0.87 -10.62 -2.85
N ILE A 31 -0.15 -11.19 -3.81
CA ILE A 31 0.22 -10.50 -5.06
C ILE A 31 -1.04 -10.08 -5.84
N GLU A 32 -2.04 -10.95 -5.98
CA GLU A 32 -3.31 -10.60 -6.63
C GLU A 32 -4.03 -9.47 -5.89
N SER A 33 -4.04 -9.50 -4.57
CA SER A 33 -4.60 -8.44 -3.75
C SER A 33 -3.84 -7.12 -3.92
N GLU A 34 -2.53 -7.12 -4.05
CA GLU A 34 -1.74 -5.91 -4.33
C GLU A 34 -1.98 -5.36 -5.73
N LEU A 35 -2.23 -6.22 -6.71
CA LEU A 35 -2.55 -5.83 -8.08
C LEU A 35 -3.98 -5.30 -8.22
N GLN A 36 -4.92 -5.83 -7.43
CA GLN A 36 -6.32 -5.42 -7.39
C GLN A 36 -6.60 -4.27 -6.43
N ALA A 37 -5.77 -4.10 -5.40
CA ALA A 37 -5.76 -2.88 -4.63
C ALA A 37 -5.43 -1.77 -5.61
N ASP A 38 -6.43 -0.95 -5.95
CA ASP A 38 -6.21 0.36 -6.57
C ASP A 38 -5.18 1.04 -5.67
N ARG A 39 -3.90 0.95 -6.06
CA ARG A 39 -2.82 1.61 -5.34
C ARG A 39 -3.25 3.05 -5.29
N TYR A 40 -3.48 3.56 -4.09
CA TYR A 40 -3.89 4.95 -3.92
C TYR A 40 -2.88 5.82 -4.68
N HIS A 41 -3.33 6.35 -5.80
CA HIS A 41 -2.60 7.30 -6.59
C HIS A 41 -3.16 8.65 -6.20
N ALA A 42 -2.41 9.37 -5.36
CA ALA A 42 -2.75 10.75 -5.03
C ALA A 42 -3.01 11.51 -6.33
N SER A 43 -4.18 12.10 -6.43
CA SER A 43 -4.55 12.98 -7.54
C SER A 43 -3.61 14.18 -7.60
N ASP A 44 -3.53 14.83 -8.76
CA ASP A 44 -2.76 16.06 -8.92
C ASP A 44 -3.18 17.16 -7.93
N GLU A 45 -4.43 17.12 -7.46
CA GLU A 45 -4.93 18.03 -6.43
C GLU A 45 -4.37 17.68 -5.05
N GLU A 46 -4.40 16.41 -4.67
CA GLU A 46 -3.82 15.93 -3.41
C GLU A 46 -2.31 16.18 -3.36
N LEU A 47 -1.60 15.95 -4.48
CA LEU A 47 -0.17 16.27 -4.59
C LEU A 47 0.10 17.77 -4.42
N ARG A 48 -0.71 18.65 -5.03
CA ARG A 48 -0.60 20.11 -4.85
C ARG A 48 -0.83 20.54 -3.40
N ILE A 49 -1.77 19.90 -2.69
CA ILE A 49 -2.02 20.17 -1.27
C ILE A 49 -0.82 19.74 -0.43
N ILE A 50 -0.22 18.58 -0.73
CA ILE A 50 0.99 18.09 -0.06
C ILE A 50 2.16 19.05 -0.27
N ASP A 51 2.40 19.50 -1.51
CA ASP A 51 3.48 20.44 -1.83
C ASP A 51 3.30 21.78 -1.10
N ALA A 52 2.06 22.29 -1.04
CA ALA A 52 1.74 23.51 -0.30
C ALA A 52 2.00 23.35 1.20
N ALA A 53 1.56 22.24 1.80
CA ALA A 53 1.81 21.95 3.20
C ALA A 53 3.32 21.80 3.51
N ALA A 54 4.07 21.12 2.65
CA ALA A 54 5.52 20.97 2.78
C ALA A 54 6.22 22.35 2.79
N ALA A 55 5.81 23.26 1.90
CA ALA A 55 6.35 24.61 1.86
C ALA A 55 6.07 25.42 3.14
N THR A 56 4.91 25.23 3.78
CA THR A 56 4.58 25.90 5.07
C THR A 56 5.44 25.39 6.22
N LEU A 57 5.74 24.08 6.24
CA LEU A 57 6.61 23.48 7.25
C LEU A 57 8.05 24.00 7.14
N ASP A 58 8.57 24.20 5.92
CA ASP A 58 9.89 24.80 5.70
C ASP A 58 9.98 26.24 6.21
N THR A 59 8.85 26.95 6.30
CA THR A 59 8.77 28.29 6.91
C THR A 59 8.56 28.28 8.42
N GLY A 60 8.51 27.09 9.04
CA GLY A 60 8.36 26.91 10.49
C GLY A 60 6.92 27.03 11.00
N GLU A 61 5.93 27.08 10.11
CA GLU A 61 4.52 27.02 10.49
C GLU A 61 4.17 25.57 10.85
N GLN A 62 3.82 25.34 12.11
CA GLN A 62 3.40 24.04 12.63
C GLN A 62 2.12 24.23 13.45
N ALA A 63 1.23 23.24 13.39
CA ALA A 63 0.04 23.23 14.23
C ALA A 63 0.44 23.13 15.71
N THR A 64 -0.20 23.92 16.55
CA THR A 64 -0.06 23.86 18.01
C THR A 64 -0.80 22.65 18.58
N ASP A 65 -0.40 22.22 19.78
CA ASP A 65 -1.06 21.12 20.50
C ASP A 65 -2.58 21.32 20.66
N ASP A 66 -3.01 22.57 20.84
CA ASP A 66 -4.43 22.91 20.96
C ASP A 66 -5.19 22.78 19.64
N GLU A 67 -4.57 23.17 18.52
CA GLU A 67 -5.15 22.99 17.18
C GLU A 67 -5.25 21.51 16.82
N ILE A 68 -4.21 20.74 17.14
CA ILE A 68 -4.19 19.28 16.97
C ILE A 68 -5.32 18.64 17.79
N ARG A 69 -5.45 19.00 19.07
CA ARG A 69 -6.50 18.50 19.96
C ARG A 69 -7.91 18.82 19.43
N ILE A 70 -8.13 20.04 18.93
CA ILE A 70 -9.41 20.44 18.33
C ILE A 70 -9.69 19.63 17.04
N ALA A 71 -8.69 19.44 16.19
CA ALA A 71 -8.82 18.67 14.96
C ALA A 71 -9.20 17.21 15.25
N PHE A 72 -8.51 16.54 16.18
CA PHE A 72 -8.83 15.17 16.57
C PHE A 72 -10.23 15.06 17.21
N ALA A 73 -10.65 16.04 18.03
CA ALA A 73 -12.00 16.05 18.58
C ALA A 73 -13.10 16.21 17.49
N LYS A 74 -12.77 16.85 16.37
CA LYS A 74 -13.71 17.12 15.27
C LYS A 74 -13.75 16.00 14.22
N PHE A 75 -12.61 15.37 13.94
CA PHE A 75 -12.44 14.43 12.83
C PHE A 75 -11.97 13.03 13.22
N GLY A 76 -11.46 12.84 14.44
CA GLY A 76 -11.08 11.53 14.96
C GLY A 76 -12.32 10.72 15.32
N ARG A 77 -12.67 9.73 14.50
CA ARG A 77 -13.48 8.60 14.92
C ARG A 77 -12.58 7.45 15.34
#